data_AF-A0A0B2NU44-F1
#
_entry.id   AF-A0A0B2NU44-F1
#
_cell.length_a   1.000
_cell.length_b   1.000
_cell.length_c   1.000
_cell.angle_alpha   90.00
_cell.angle_beta   90.00
_cell.angle_gamma   90.00
#
_symmetry.space_group_name_H-M   'P 1'
#
loop_
_entity.id
_entity.type
_entity.pdbx_description
1 polymer ?
#
loop_
_entity_poly.entity_id
_entity_poly.type
_entity_poly.pdbx_seq_one_letter_code
_entity_poly.pdbx_strand_id
1 'polypeptide(L)'
;MDSEVLNILALVVPFFLFMILALKIARNHTITESSPKVPPGPWKLPIIGNIHHLITSTPHRKLKIKAIEGKDETEEDLVDVLLKFLDVNDSNQDICLTINNMKAIILDIFAAGGETATTTINWVMAEIIRDPRVMKKAQVEVREVFNTKGRVDEICINELKYLKSVVKETLRLHPPAPLLLPRECGQTCEIDGYHIPVKSKVIVNAWAIGRDPKYWSEAERFYPERFIDSSIDYKGTNFEYIPFVAGRRICPGSTFGLINVELALAFLLYHFDWKLPNEMKSEDLDMTEEFGLTVTRKEDIYLIPVTSRPFSY
;
A
#
# COMPACT_ATOMS: atom_id res chain seq x y z
N MET A 1 -9.79 47.65 0.06
CA MET A 1 -10.07 46.27 0.51
C MET A 1 -10.02 45.45 -0.74
N ASP A 2 -8.98 44.66 -0.86
CA ASP A 2 -8.35 44.42 -2.15
C ASP A 2 -8.89 43.14 -2.78
N SER A 3 -8.75 43.02 -4.09
CA SER A 3 -9.42 41.96 -4.87
C SER A 3 -9.10 40.55 -4.35
N GLU A 4 -7.87 40.34 -3.89
CA GLU A 4 -7.43 39.10 -3.25
C GLU A 4 -8.16 38.82 -1.93
N VAL A 5 -8.34 39.83 -1.06
CA VAL A 5 -9.08 39.70 0.21
C VAL A 5 -10.54 39.34 -0.06
N LEU A 6 -11.14 39.92 -1.10
CA LEU A 6 -12.52 39.62 -1.51
C LEU A 6 -12.65 38.19 -2.06
N ASN A 7 -11.69 37.72 -2.86
CA ASN A 7 -11.65 36.33 -3.37
C ASN A 7 -11.38 35.31 -2.26
N ILE A 8 -10.49 35.61 -1.31
CA ILE A 8 -10.24 34.77 -0.14
C ILE A 8 -11.52 34.66 0.70
N LEU A 9 -12.21 35.77 0.98
CA LEU A 9 -13.51 35.75 1.65
C LEU A 9 -14.56 34.93 0.85
N ALA A 10 -14.59 35.05 -0.48
CA ALA A 10 -15.51 34.31 -1.33
C ALA A 10 -15.31 32.78 -1.33
N LEU A 11 -14.10 32.29 -1.01
CA LEU A 11 -13.81 30.85 -0.87
C LEU A 11 -13.91 30.37 0.59
N VAL A 12 -13.44 31.18 1.53
CA VAL A 12 -13.38 30.85 2.96
C VAL A 12 -14.77 30.89 3.61
N VAL A 13 -15.63 31.85 3.27
CA VAL A 13 -16.97 31.96 3.87
C VAL A 13 -17.87 30.75 3.51
N PRO A 14 -17.96 30.28 2.26
CA PRO A 14 -18.68 29.05 1.94
C PRO A 14 -18.10 27.81 2.63
N PHE A 15 -16.76 27.70 2.74
CA PHE A 15 -16.13 26.58 3.43
C PHE A 15 -16.46 26.53 4.93
N PHE A 16 -16.41 27.68 5.62
CA PHE A 16 -16.81 27.75 7.02
C PHE A 16 -18.33 27.58 7.21
N LEU A 17 -19.17 28.05 6.29
CA LEU A 17 -20.62 27.76 6.32
C LEU A 17 -20.91 26.27 6.11
N PHE A 18 -20.20 25.60 5.20
CA PHE A 18 -20.30 24.16 4.98
C PHE A 18 -19.83 23.37 6.20
N MET A 19 -18.70 23.75 6.81
CA MET A 19 -18.22 23.16 8.06
C MET A 19 -19.17 23.40 9.25
N ILE A 20 -19.76 24.60 9.38
CA ILE A 20 -20.77 24.89 10.41
C ILE A 20 -22.05 24.08 10.17
N LEU A 21 -22.45 23.87 8.91
CA LEU A 21 -23.59 23.01 8.56
C LEU A 21 -23.31 21.55 8.90
N ALA A 22 -22.14 21.01 8.50
CA ALA A 22 -21.69 19.67 8.83
C ALA A 22 -21.58 19.47 10.36
N LEU A 23 -21.06 20.45 11.10
CA LEU A 23 -20.98 20.42 12.57
C LEU A 23 -22.35 20.56 13.23
N LYS A 24 -23.33 21.25 12.64
CA LYS A 24 -24.73 21.24 13.13
C LYS A 24 -25.41 19.90 12.90
N ILE A 25 -25.21 19.29 11.73
CA ILE A 25 -25.71 17.94 11.41
C ILE A 25 -25.07 16.91 12.35
N ALA A 26 -23.77 17.03 12.67
CA ALA A 26 -23.07 16.13 13.58
C ALA A 26 -23.37 16.37 15.07
N ARG A 27 -23.63 17.61 15.52
CA ARG A 27 -23.90 17.93 16.94
C ARG A 27 -25.35 17.74 17.37
N ASN A 28 -26.31 17.64 16.44
CA ASN A 28 -27.72 17.73 16.77
C ASN A 28 -28.52 16.44 16.52
N HIS A 29 -28.01 15.28 16.95
CA HIS A 29 -28.85 14.13 17.34
C HIS A 29 -28.17 13.12 18.30
N THR A 30 -28.08 13.52 19.56
CA THR A 30 -28.32 12.65 20.73
C THR A 30 -29.35 13.41 21.60
N ILE A 31 -30.33 12.83 22.30
CA ILE A 31 -30.55 11.48 22.87
C ILE A 31 -32.05 11.10 22.70
N THR A 32 -32.40 9.79 22.78
CA THR A 32 -33.78 9.18 22.90
C THR A 32 -34.75 9.36 21.70
N GLU A 33 -35.64 8.41 21.34
CA GLU A 33 -35.95 7.06 21.88
C GLU A 33 -36.43 6.07 20.76
N SER A 34 -36.38 4.76 21.02
CA SER A 34 -37.02 3.63 20.29
C SER A 34 -36.95 3.50 18.74
N SER A 35 -36.15 2.51 18.27
CA SER A 35 -36.37 1.61 17.09
C SER A 35 -36.81 2.15 15.70
N PRO A 36 -35.95 2.07 14.65
CA PRO A 36 -36.25 2.56 13.28
C PRO A 36 -36.57 1.49 12.20
N LYS A 37 -37.16 1.91 11.06
CA LYS A 37 -37.41 1.08 9.85
C LYS A 37 -37.67 1.95 8.59
N VAL A 38 -37.02 1.65 7.44
CA VAL A 38 -37.30 2.06 6.01
C VAL A 38 -37.38 3.58 5.63
N PRO A 39 -37.41 4.03 4.33
CA PRO A 39 -36.96 3.48 3.02
C PRO A 39 -35.98 4.45 2.21
N PRO A 40 -36.06 4.77 0.87
CA PRO A 40 -35.06 4.28 -0.10
C PRO A 40 -34.46 5.22 -1.21
N GLY A 41 -33.31 4.79 -1.80
CA GLY A 41 -32.83 5.08 -3.18
C GLY A 41 -32.05 6.40 -3.43
N PRO A 42 -31.47 6.65 -4.63
CA PRO A 42 -31.15 5.80 -5.81
C PRO A 42 -29.65 5.98 -6.27
N TRP A 43 -29.06 5.53 -7.42
CA TRP A 43 -29.40 4.54 -8.47
C TRP A 43 -28.16 3.65 -8.88
N LYS A 44 -27.56 3.79 -10.10
CA LYS A 44 -26.44 2.94 -10.64
C LYS A 44 -25.65 3.58 -11.81
N LEU A 45 -24.36 3.21 -11.96
CA LEU A 45 -23.68 2.86 -13.23
C LEU A 45 -22.64 1.73 -12.98
N PRO A 46 -22.14 0.97 -14.00
CA PRO A 46 -21.75 -0.44 -13.80
C PRO A 46 -20.41 -0.90 -14.45
N ILE A 47 -20.17 -2.23 -14.44
CA ILE A 47 -19.27 -3.03 -15.31
C ILE A 47 -17.76 -2.97 -14.97
N ILE A 48 -16.97 -4.06 -14.96
CA ILE A 48 -17.18 -5.53 -14.84
C ILE A 48 -15.80 -6.15 -14.43
N GLY A 49 -15.67 -7.36 -13.88
CA GLY A 49 -16.67 -8.42 -13.69
C GLY A 49 -16.43 -9.26 -12.43
N ASN A 50 -17.19 -10.34 -12.29
CA ASN A 50 -17.30 -11.25 -11.12
C ASN A 50 -17.78 -10.61 -9.79
N ILE A 51 -17.53 -9.32 -9.54
CA ILE A 51 -18.09 -8.53 -8.42
C ILE A 51 -19.64 -8.63 -8.32
N HIS A 52 -20.32 -8.91 -9.43
CA HIS A 52 -21.78 -9.06 -9.50
C HIS A 52 -22.35 -10.04 -8.47
N HIS A 53 -21.63 -11.13 -8.15
CA HIS A 53 -22.11 -12.15 -7.19
C HIS A 53 -22.07 -11.70 -5.72
N LEU A 54 -21.30 -10.68 -5.37
CA LEU A 54 -21.19 -10.15 -3.99
C LEU A 54 -22.22 -9.06 -3.68
N ILE A 55 -22.68 -8.31 -4.70
CA ILE A 55 -23.46 -7.08 -4.49
C ILE A 55 -24.99 -7.30 -4.68
N THR A 56 -25.43 -8.26 -5.50
CA THR A 56 -26.87 -8.53 -5.67
C THR A 56 -27.42 -9.44 -4.56
N SER A 57 -28.06 -8.82 -3.55
CA SER A 57 -29.09 -9.40 -2.66
C SER A 57 -28.91 -10.85 -2.15
N THR A 58 -28.66 -10.97 -0.84
CA THR A 58 -28.54 -12.23 -0.04
C THR A 58 -27.28 -13.11 -0.22
N PRO A 59 -26.05 -12.56 -0.11
CA PRO A 59 -24.84 -13.38 0.05
C PRO A 59 -24.97 -14.38 1.20
N HIS A 60 -25.54 -13.94 2.33
CA HIS A 60 -25.72 -14.72 3.57
C HIS A 60 -26.60 -15.97 3.43
N ARG A 61 -27.32 -16.15 2.30
CA ARG A 61 -28.05 -17.39 2.01
C ARG A 61 -27.31 -18.27 1.02
N LYS A 62 -26.72 -17.72 -0.04
CA LYS A 62 -25.99 -18.52 -1.04
C LYS A 62 -24.63 -19.02 -0.56
N LEU A 63 -23.86 -18.19 0.14
CA LEU A 63 -22.55 -18.58 0.70
C LEU A 63 -22.74 -19.56 1.87
N LYS A 64 -23.75 -19.34 2.71
CA LYS A 64 -24.13 -20.28 3.78
C LYS A 64 -24.63 -21.63 3.24
N ILE A 65 -25.27 -21.65 2.07
CA ILE A 65 -25.59 -22.91 1.38
C ILE A 65 -24.32 -23.56 0.83
N LYS A 66 -23.44 -22.82 0.12
CA LYS A 66 -22.19 -23.38 -0.44
C LYS A 66 -21.24 -23.96 0.63
N ALA A 67 -21.20 -23.36 1.82
CA ALA A 67 -20.42 -23.85 2.97
C ALA A 67 -21.04 -25.06 3.70
N ILE A 68 -22.31 -25.38 3.44
CA ILE A 68 -23.04 -26.53 4.03
C ILE A 68 -23.16 -27.68 3.01
N GLU A 69 -23.36 -27.35 1.73
CA GLU A 69 -23.44 -28.28 0.60
C GLU A 69 -22.05 -28.49 -0.01
N GLY A 70 -21.18 -29.18 0.73
CA GLY A 70 -19.79 -29.39 0.34
C GLY A 70 -19.62 -30.23 -0.93
N LYS A 71 -19.43 -29.56 -2.08
CA LYS A 71 -18.68 -30.05 -3.27
C LYS A 71 -18.51 -28.96 -4.33
N ASP A 72 -17.32 -28.37 -4.38
CA ASP A 72 -16.56 -28.13 -5.62
C ASP A 72 -15.09 -27.84 -5.26
N GLU A 73 -14.14 -28.15 -6.14
CA GLU A 73 -12.70 -27.84 -5.92
C GLU A 73 -12.37 -26.38 -6.31
N THR A 74 -13.14 -25.42 -5.77
CA THR A 74 -12.82 -23.99 -5.91
C THR A 74 -11.75 -23.58 -4.91
N GLU A 75 -10.70 -22.90 -5.37
CA GLU A 75 -9.71 -22.26 -4.50
C GLU A 75 -10.39 -21.31 -3.51
N GLU A 76 -9.93 -21.35 -2.26
CA GLU A 76 -10.51 -20.61 -1.14
C GLU A 76 -9.97 -19.18 -1.09
N ASP A 77 -10.87 -18.18 -1.20
CA ASP A 77 -10.48 -16.77 -1.18
C ASP A 77 -10.51 -16.14 0.24
N LEU A 78 -10.00 -14.91 0.36
CA LEU A 78 -9.95 -14.18 1.64
C LEU A 78 -11.34 -13.98 2.27
N VAL A 79 -12.38 -13.84 1.47
CA VAL A 79 -13.77 -13.68 1.94
C VAL A 79 -14.28 -15.03 2.45
N ASP A 80 -14.01 -16.13 1.75
CA ASP A 80 -14.32 -17.50 2.23
C ASP A 80 -13.61 -17.81 3.56
N VAL A 81 -12.32 -17.44 3.70
CA VAL A 81 -11.60 -17.53 4.99
C VAL A 81 -12.29 -16.72 6.08
N LEU A 82 -12.63 -15.45 5.82
CA LEU A 82 -13.28 -14.58 6.81
C LEU A 82 -14.68 -15.08 7.20
N LEU A 83 -15.41 -15.71 6.28
CA LEU A 83 -16.73 -16.29 6.53
C LEU A 83 -16.70 -17.49 7.49
N LYS A 84 -15.56 -18.18 7.65
CA LYS A 84 -15.37 -19.23 8.66
C LYS A 84 -15.35 -18.70 10.10
N PHE A 85 -15.15 -17.39 10.28
CA PHE A 85 -15.17 -16.70 11.57
C PHE A 85 -16.43 -15.83 11.75
N LEU A 86 -17.41 -15.93 10.84
CA LEU A 86 -18.69 -15.23 10.97
C LEU A 86 -19.52 -15.86 12.09
N ASP A 87 -20.15 -15.03 12.93
CA ASP A 87 -21.04 -15.45 14.00
C ASP A 87 -22.21 -16.33 13.52
N VAL A 88 -22.06 -17.66 13.62
CA VAL A 88 -23.04 -18.66 13.19
C VAL A 88 -23.10 -19.84 14.19
N ASN A 89 -23.42 -19.52 15.45
CA ASN A 89 -23.86 -20.47 16.48
C ASN A 89 -22.85 -21.52 17.02
N ASP A 90 -21.55 -21.44 16.71
CA ASP A 90 -20.56 -22.32 17.37
C ASP A 90 -20.07 -21.68 18.69
N SER A 91 -20.35 -22.33 19.82
CA SER A 91 -19.98 -21.85 21.15
C SER A 91 -18.49 -22.06 21.51
N ASN A 92 -17.71 -22.70 20.64
CA ASN A 92 -16.31 -23.08 20.90
C ASN A 92 -15.29 -22.21 20.13
N GLN A 93 -15.71 -21.13 19.48
CA GLN A 93 -14.82 -20.31 18.65
C GLN A 93 -14.27 -19.09 19.42
N ASP A 94 -12.99 -19.11 19.78
CA ASP A 94 -12.30 -18.03 20.54
C ASP A 94 -12.32 -16.64 19.86
N ILE A 95 -12.56 -16.60 18.54
CA ILE A 95 -12.61 -15.39 17.73
C ILE A 95 -13.87 -15.40 16.88
N CYS A 96 -14.74 -14.41 17.10
CA CYS A 96 -15.99 -14.20 16.38
C CYS A 96 -15.97 -12.83 15.67
N LEU A 97 -16.25 -12.81 14.37
CA LEU A 97 -16.27 -11.61 13.53
C LEU A 97 -17.69 -11.23 13.12
N THR A 98 -18.03 -9.95 13.27
CA THR A 98 -19.26 -9.41 12.69
C THR A 98 -19.07 -9.09 11.20
N ILE A 99 -20.18 -8.94 10.47
CA ILE A 99 -20.18 -8.45 9.08
C ILE A 99 -19.47 -7.09 8.95
N ASN A 100 -19.51 -6.25 9.99
CA ASN A 100 -18.81 -4.95 9.98
C ASN A 100 -17.29 -5.12 10.18
N ASN A 101 -16.85 -6.11 10.97
CA ASN A 101 -15.41 -6.45 11.07
C ASN A 101 -14.88 -6.97 9.73
N MET A 102 -15.59 -7.90 9.07
CA MET A 102 -15.18 -8.41 7.74
C MET A 102 -15.08 -7.27 6.71
N LYS A 103 -16.06 -6.36 6.66
CA LYS A 103 -16.02 -5.17 5.78
C LYS A 103 -14.83 -4.26 6.07
N ALA A 104 -14.53 -4.01 7.34
CA ALA A 104 -13.38 -3.21 7.73
C ALA A 104 -12.06 -3.88 7.33
N ILE A 105 -11.88 -5.17 7.63
CA ILE A 105 -10.69 -5.94 7.27
C ILE A 105 -10.45 -5.95 5.74
N ILE A 106 -11.51 -6.17 4.94
CA ILE A 106 -11.41 -6.15 3.47
C ILE A 106 -11.03 -4.75 2.96
N LEU A 107 -11.61 -3.68 3.53
CA LEU A 107 -11.29 -2.30 3.16
C LEU A 107 -9.86 -1.91 3.55
N ASP A 108 -9.42 -2.25 4.77
CA ASP A 108 -8.08 -2.00 5.29
C ASP A 108 -7.02 -2.70 4.43
N ILE A 109 -7.24 -3.96 4.07
CA ILE A 109 -6.33 -4.75 3.21
C ILE A 109 -6.29 -4.16 1.79
N PHE A 110 -7.44 -3.81 1.20
CA PHE A 110 -7.50 -3.25 -0.15
C PHE A 110 -6.79 -1.89 -0.24
N ALA A 111 -7.09 -0.98 0.70
CA ALA A 111 -6.49 0.35 0.72
C ALA A 111 -4.98 0.32 1.03
N ALA A 112 -4.56 -0.45 2.05
CA ALA A 112 -3.14 -0.54 2.42
C ALA A 112 -2.31 -1.28 1.36
N GLY A 113 -2.87 -2.33 0.75
CA GLY A 113 -2.19 -3.13 -0.26
C GLY A 113 -2.05 -2.42 -1.60
N GLY A 114 -3.12 -1.81 -2.11
CA GLY A 114 -3.12 -1.18 -3.44
C GLY A 114 -2.22 0.05 -3.54
N GLU A 115 -2.43 1.02 -2.64
CA GLU A 115 -1.78 2.34 -2.73
C GLU A 115 -0.27 2.25 -2.47
N THR A 116 0.14 1.53 -1.43
CA THR A 116 1.55 1.42 -1.07
C THR A 116 2.36 0.61 -2.08
N ALA A 117 1.79 -0.45 -2.66
CA ALA A 117 2.44 -1.22 -3.73
C ALA A 117 2.59 -0.38 -5.01
N THR A 118 1.54 0.32 -5.44
CA THR A 118 1.56 1.19 -6.62
C THR A 118 2.57 2.33 -6.45
N THR A 119 2.58 2.99 -5.29
CA THR A 119 3.59 3.97 -4.91
C THR A 119 5.01 3.40 -5.01
N THR A 120 5.24 2.19 -4.48
CA THR A 120 6.56 1.53 -4.51
C THR A 120 7.01 1.20 -5.93
N ILE A 121 6.12 0.67 -6.78
CA ILE A 121 6.43 0.35 -8.19
C ILE A 121 6.84 1.62 -8.95
N ASN A 122 6.09 2.73 -8.78
CA ASN A 122 6.42 4.01 -9.41
C ASN A 122 7.80 4.55 -8.97
N TRP A 123 8.13 4.47 -7.68
CA TRP A 123 9.45 4.86 -7.19
C TRP A 123 10.58 3.94 -7.67
N VAL A 124 10.35 2.62 -7.77
CA VAL A 124 11.34 1.70 -8.36
C VAL A 124 11.59 2.09 -9.81
N MET A 125 10.54 2.24 -10.63
CA MET A 125 10.65 2.59 -12.05
C MET A 125 11.37 3.94 -12.24
N ALA A 126 11.14 4.92 -11.36
CA ALA A 126 11.79 6.23 -11.38
C ALA A 126 13.29 6.16 -11.05
N GLU A 127 13.69 5.46 -10.00
CA GLU A 127 15.11 5.35 -9.65
C GLU A 127 15.90 4.44 -10.63
N ILE A 128 15.29 3.38 -11.18
CA ILE A 128 16.00 2.56 -12.17
C ILE A 128 16.12 3.22 -13.55
N ILE A 129 15.13 4.01 -14.02
CA ILE A 129 15.30 4.77 -15.28
C ILE A 129 16.37 5.88 -15.12
N ARG A 130 16.56 6.36 -13.88
CA ARG A 130 17.54 7.37 -13.48
C ARG A 130 18.96 6.81 -13.31
N ASP A 131 19.11 5.53 -12.95
CA ASP A 131 20.39 4.80 -13.02
C ASP A 131 20.34 3.66 -14.08
N PRO A 132 20.78 3.93 -15.33
CA PRO A 132 20.83 2.93 -16.40
C PRO A 132 21.67 1.67 -16.10
N ARG A 133 22.61 1.73 -15.15
CA ARG A 133 23.38 0.58 -14.69
C ARG A 133 22.51 -0.33 -13.80
N VAL A 134 21.65 0.24 -12.95
CA VAL A 134 20.67 -0.54 -12.17
C VAL A 134 19.61 -1.13 -13.11
N MET A 135 18.99 -0.32 -13.99
CA MET A 135 18.00 -0.81 -14.97
C MET A 135 18.55 -2.02 -15.74
N LYS A 136 19.72 -1.88 -16.36
CA LYS A 136 20.30 -2.93 -17.19
C LYS A 136 20.60 -4.20 -16.38
N LYS A 137 21.09 -4.07 -15.14
CA LYS A 137 21.41 -5.21 -14.27
C LYS A 137 20.15 -5.93 -13.78
N ALA A 138 19.10 -5.19 -13.41
CA ALA A 138 17.80 -5.76 -13.04
C ALA A 138 17.09 -6.44 -14.22
N GLN A 139 17.10 -5.80 -15.41
CA GLN A 139 16.58 -6.43 -16.63
C GLN A 139 17.33 -7.71 -16.99
N VAL A 140 18.67 -7.74 -16.89
CA VAL A 140 19.47 -8.95 -17.16
C VAL A 140 19.07 -10.08 -16.22
N GLU A 141 19.04 -9.88 -14.91
CA GLU A 141 18.62 -10.91 -13.93
C GLU A 141 17.20 -11.46 -14.23
N VAL A 142 16.22 -10.55 -14.37
CA VAL A 142 14.82 -10.92 -14.66
C VAL A 142 14.73 -11.73 -15.96
N ARG A 143 15.48 -11.35 -16.99
CA ARG A 143 15.46 -12.04 -18.28
C ARG A 143 16.18 -13.38 -18.21
N GLU A 144 17.32 -13.47 -17.54
CA GLU A 144 18.06 -14.73 -17.36
C GLU A 144 17.22 -15.78 -16.61
N VAL A 145 16.55 -15.38 -15.51
CA VAL A 145 15.66 -16.28 -14.76
C VAL A 145 14.49 -16.77 -15.61
N PHE A 146 13.73 -15.87 -16.24
CA PHE A 146 12.48 -16.23 -16.92
C PHE A 146 12.61 -16.68 -18.38
N ASN A 147 13.70 -16.38 -19.10
CA ASN A 147 13.95 -16.90 -20.46
C ASN A 147 13.86 -18.45 -20.48
N THR A 148 14.35 -19.10 -19.41
CA THR A 148 14.33 -20.56 -19.21
C THR A 148 12.92 -21.17 -19.23
N LYS A 149 11.90 -20.35 -18.95
CA LYS A 149 10.48 -20.74 -18.79
C LYS A 149 9.56 -20.10 -19.84
N GLY A 150 10.07 -19.11 -20.59
CA GLY A 150 9.33 -18.32 -21.57
C GLY A 150 8.36 -17.27 -21.00
N ARG A 151 7.99 -17.37 -19.71
CA ARG A 151 7.03 -16.47 -19.03
C ARG A 151 7.44 -16.17 -17.60
N VAL A 152 6.98 -15.02 -17.09
CA VAL A 152 7.07 -14.63 -15.68
C VAL A 152 6.04 -15.40 -14.85
N ASP A 153 6.43 -15.84 -13.65
CA ASP A 153 5.50 -16.28 -12.58
C ASP A 153 6.16 -16.26 -11.20
N GLU A 154 5.32 -16.41 -10.17
CA GLU A 154 5.68 -16.34 -8.74
C GLU A 154 6.70 -17.39 -8.31
N ILE A 155 6.75 -18.56 -8.95
CA ILE A 155 7.59 -19.69 -8.50
C ILE A 155 9.07 -19.31 -8.54
N CYS A 156 9.49 -18.53 -9.55
CA CYS A 156 10.88 -18.11 -9.71
C CYS A 156 11.17 -16.70 -9.15
N ILE A 157 10.20 -16.03 -8.52
CA ILE A 157 10.38 -14.67 -7.98
C ILE A 157 11.48 -14.61 -6.90
N ASN A 158 11.71 -15.72 -6.20
CA ASN A 158 12.72 -15.81 -5.14
C ASN A 158 14.17 -15.78 -5.65
N GLU A 159 14.40 -16.06 -6.93
CA GLU A 159 15.75 -15.98 -7.52
C GLU A 159 16.15 -14.57 -7.95
N LEU A 160 15.22 -13.61 -7.97
CA LEU A 160 15.44 -12.20 -8.36
C LEU A 160 16.14 -11.38 -7.26
N LYS A 161 17.34 -11.81 -6.87
CA LYS A 161 18.09 -11.30 -5.71
C LYS A 161 18.49 -9.83 -5.86
N TYR A 162 18.84 -9.40 -7.07
CA TYR A 162 19.12 -8.01 -7.38
C TYR A 162 17.84 -7.18 -7.46
N LEU A 163 16.77 -7.65 -8.09
CA LEU A 163 15.48 -6.92 -8.10
C LEU A 163 14.95 -6.70 -6.67
N LYS A 164 15.05 -7.71 -5.79
CA LYS A 164 14.74 -7.58 -4.35
C LYS A 164 15.64 -6.53 -3.67
N SER A 165 16.92 -6.45 -4.05
CA SER A 165 17.85 -5.44 -3.55
C SER A 165 17.50 -4.02 -4.04
N VAL A 166 17.02 -3.89 -5.28
CA VAL A 166 16.47 -2.64 -5.84
C VAL A 166 15.23 -2.21 -5.06
N VAL A 167 14.26 -3.11 -4.84
CA VAL A 167 13.05 -2.83 -4.05
C VAL A 167 13.41 -2.43 -2.60
N LYS A 168 14.41 -3.07 -1.98
CA LYS A 168 14.89 -2.69 -0.63
C LYS A 168 15.49 -1.29 -0.60
N GLU A 169 16.28 -0.91 -1.60
CA GLU A 169 16.87 0.43 -1.69
C GLU A 169 15.81 1.50 -1.98
N THR A 170 14.82 1.20 -2.83
CA THR A 170 13.66 2.09 -3.03
C THR A 170 12.87 2.26 -1.74
N LEU A 171 12.61 1.20 -0.97
CA LEU A 171 11.90 1.29 0.31
C LEU A 171 12.71 1.99 1.42
N ARG A 172 14.05 2.06 1.30
CA ARG A 172 14.91 2.85 2.20
C ARG A 172 14.78 4.35 1.92
N LEU A 173 14.82 4.75 0.64
CA LEU A 173 14.81 6.16 0.23
C LEU A 173 13.40 6.73 0.08
N HIS A 174 12.44 5.95 -0.42
CA HIS A 174 11.07 6.37 -0.66
C HIS A 174 10.08 5.42 0.03
N PRO A 175 10.14 5.28 1.38
CA PRO A 175 9.14 4.52 2.12
C PRO A 175 7.76 5.17 1.92
N PRO A 176 6.74 4.45 1.38
CA PRO A 176 5.45 5.05 1.04
C PRO A 176 4.78 5.79 2.21
N ALA A 177 4.99 5.35 3.46
CA ALA A 177 4.59 6.08 4.66
C ALA A 177 5.82 6.59 5.42
N PRO A 178 6.37 7.78 5.13
CA PRO A 178 7.67 8.25 5.68
C PRO A 178 7.69 8.41 7.20
N LEU A 179 6.52 8.70 7.79
CA LEU A 179 6.32 8.89 9.24
C LEU A 179 5.65 7.66 9.90
N LEU A 180 5.44 6.59 9.12
CA LEU A 180 4.70 5.38 9.47
C LEU A 180 3.28 5.70 10.01
N LEU A 181 2.57 4.69 10.53
CA LEU A 181 1.28 4.92 11.20
C LEU A 181 1.51 5.38 12.65
N PRO A 182 0.92 6.51 13.10
CA PRO A 182 1.05 7.00 14.46
C PRO A 182 0.67 5.96 15.52
N ARG A 183 1.43 5.92 16.60
CA ARG A 183 1.17 5.07 17.77
C ARG A 183 0.65 5.95 18.92
N GLU A 184 -0.08 5.36 19.87
CA GLU A 184 -0.53 6.04 21.09
C GLU A 184 0.00 5.29 22.33
N CYS A 185 0.53 6.03 23.30
CA CYS A 185 1.02 5.46 24.55
C CYS A 185 -0.13 4.96 25.43
N GLY A 186 -0.37 3.65 25.45
CA GLY A 186 -1.44 3.01 26.25
C GLY A 186 -1.24 3.09 27.77
N GLN A 187 -0.05 3.46 28.23
CA GLN A 187 0.26 3.82 29.62
C GLN A 187 1.36 4.89 29.63
N THR A 188 1.52 5.58 30.76
CA THR A 188 2.66 6.47 31.00
C THR A 188 3.96 5.64 31.07
N CYS A 189 5.03 6.13 30.46
CA CYS A 189 6.36 5.51 30.50
C CYS A 189 7.47 6.56 30.51
N GLU A 190 8.72 6.11 30.53
CA GLU A 190 9.91 6.93 30.38
C GLU A 190 10.75 6.39 29.21
N ILE A 191 11.31 7.28 28.40
CA ILE A 191 12.20 6.95 27.27
C ILE A 191 13.35 7.94 27.30
N ASP A 192 14.59 7.46 27.44
CA ASP A 192 15.81 8.29 27.47
C ASP A 192 15.75 9.44 28.51
N GLY A 193 15.18 9.17 29.70
CA GLY A 193 14.95 10.16 30.75
C GLY A 193 13.73 11.08 30.53
N TYR A 194 13.10 11.05 29.36
CA TYR A 194 11.89 11.82 29.07
C TYR A 194 10.63 11.08 29.52
N HIS A 195 9.85 11.74 30.37
CA HIS A 195 8.53 11.25 30.79
C HIS A 195 7.52 11.38 29.65
N ILE A 196 6.93 10.26 29.23
CA ILE A 196 5.94 10.19 28.14
C ILE A 196 4.56 9.85 28.74
N PRO A 197 3.62 10.81 28.81
CA PRO A 197 2.27 10.55 29.33
C PRO A 197 1.47 9.51 28.54
N VAL A 198 0.53 8.86 29.22
CA VAL A 198 -0.55 8.11 28.58
C VAL A 198 -1.29 8.99 27.55
N LYS A 199 -1.71 8.40 26.44
CA LYS A 199 -2.30 9.05 25.25
C LYS A 199 -1.38 9.99 24.45
N SER A 200 -0.08 10.09 24.79
CA SER A 200 0.88 10.73 23.88
C SER A 200 0.91 10.03 22.52
N LYS A 201 0.84 10.81 21.44
CA LYS A 201 1.06 10.32 20.08
C LYS A 201 2.55 10.21 19.80
N VAL A 202 2.98 9.07 19.29
CA VAL A 202 4.37 8.79 18.89
C VAL A 202 4.40 8.56 17.39
N ILE A 203 5.29 9.27 16.71
CA ILE A 203 5.54 9.21 15.26
C ILE A 203 6.98 8.72 15.06
N VAL A 204 7.21 7.87 14.07
CA VAL A 204 8.53 7.28 13.80
C VAL A 204 8.94 7.66 12.38
N ASN A 205 9.93 8.54 12.25
CA ASN A 205 10.38 9.07 10.96
C ASN A 205 11.31 8.06 10.26
N ALA A 206 10.70 7.08 9.58
CA ALA A 206 11.40 6.08 8.79
C ALA A 206 12.19 6.70 7.62
N TRP A 207 11.69 7.79 7.03
CA TRP A 207 12.37 8.54 5.97
C TRP A 207 13.72 9.12 6.42
N ALA A 208 13.80 9.63 7.67
CA ALA A 208 15.04 10.13 8.24
C ALA A 208 15.97 8.99 8.70
N ILE A 209 15.42 7.92 9.28
CA ILE A 209 16.18 6.73 9.67
C ILE A 209 16.84 6.06 8.45
N GLY A 210 16.10 5.94 7.34
CA GLY A 210 16.62 5.45 6.06
C GLY A 210 17.71 6.34 5.44
N ARG A 211 17.85 7.59 5.89
CA ARG A 211 18.83 8.58 5.41
C ARG A 211 19.95 8.92 6.40
N ASP A 212 19.95 8.36 7.61
CA ASP A 212 20.98 8.70 8.61
C ASP A 212 22.38 8.22 8.15
N PRO A 213 23.33 9.13 7.87
CA PRO A 213 24.67 8.77 7.38
C PRO A 213 25.52 8.02 8.43
N LYS A 214 25.06 7.95 9.69
CA LYS A 214 25.63 7.09 10.73
C LYS A 214 25.42 5.59 10.45
N TYR A 215 24.33 5.25 9.75
CA TYR A 215 23.95 3.87 9.42
C TYR A 215 24.09 3.58 7.92
N TRP A 216 23.94 4.59 7.05
CA TRP A 216 23.93 4.43 5.60
C TRP A 216 25.07 5.19 4.92
N SER A 217 26.06 4.46 4.41
CA SER A 217 27.13 5.03 3.57
C SER A 217 26.55 5.63 2.28
N GLU A 218 26.95 6.85 1.94
CA GLU A 218 26.34 7.62 0.83
C GLU A 218 24.80 7.61 0.91
N ALA A 219 24.24 8.06 2.05
CA ALA A 219 22.82 7.83 2.38
C ALA A 219 21.82 8.29 1.30
N GLU A 220 21.97 9.48 0.72
CA GLU A 220 21.08 9.98 -0.34
C GLU A 220 21.28 9.30 -1.71
N ARG A 221 22.29 8.42 -1.86
CA ARG A 221 22.58 7.72 -3.11
C ARG A 221 21.80 6.41 -3.19
N PHE A 222 21.04 6.27 -4.27
CA PHE A 222 20.45 5.01 -4.70
C PHE A 222 21.54 4.01 -5.10
N TYR A 223 21.81 3.03 -4.24
CA TYR A 223 22.87 2.03 -4.41
C TYR A 223 22.39 0.63 -3.96
N PRO A 224 21.58 -0.07 -4.77
CA PRO A 224 21.01 -1.38 -4.45
C PRO A 224 22.03 -2.44 -4.04
N GLU A 225 23.26 -2.34 -4.54
CA GLU A 225 24.39 -3.19 -4.13
C GLU A 225 24.59 -3.26 -2.60
N ARG A 226 24.19 -2.25 -1.81
CA ARG A 226 24.30 -2.28 -0.33
C ARG A 226 23.48 -3.40 0.34
N PHE A 227 22.54 -4.01 -0.39
CA PHE A 227 21.71 -5.10 0.10
C PHE A 227 22.11 -6.48 -0.42
N ILE A 228 23.10 -6.57 -1.33
CA ILE A 228 23.68 -7.84 -1.75
C ILE A 228 24.47 -8.42 -0.57
N ASP A 229 24.26 -9.71 -0.27
CA ASP A 229 24.83 -10.46 0.87
C ASP A 229 24.65 -9.80 2.25
N SER A 230 23.75 -8.82 2.35
CA SER A 230 23.45 -8.07 3.58
C SER A 230 22.42 -8.80 4.44
N SER A 231 22.72 -8.93 5.72
CA SER A 231 21.82 -9.51 6.73
C SER A 231 20.65 -8.60 7.14
N ILE A 232 20.62 -7.34 6.67
CA ILE A 232 19.54 -6.39 6.98
C ILE A 232 18.24 -6.87 6.34
N ASP A 233 17.22 -7.14 7.16
CA ASP A 233 15.86 -7.46 6.70
C ASP A 233 14.77 -6.58 7.34
N TYR A 234 13.54 -6.74 6.87
CA TYR A 234 12.39 -5.92 7.26
C TYR A 234 11.49 -6.57 8.33
N LYS A 235 11.94 -7.62 9.03
CA LYS A 235 11.15 -8.32 10.08
C LYS A 235 11.08 -7.54 11.40
N GLY A 236 11.60 -6.32 11.44
CA GLY A 236 11.54 -5.43 12.60
C GLY A 236 12.66 -5.61 13.62
N THR A 237 13.75 -6.30 13.25
CA THR A 237 14.97 -6.45 14.06
C THR A 237 16.09 -5.48 13.70
N ASN A 238 16.12 -4.99 12.46
CA ASN A 238 17.04 -3.95 11.97
C ASN A 238 16.35 -2.58 12.09
N PHE A 239 16.65 -1.83 13.14
CA PHE A 239 16.00 -0.53 13.40
C PHE A 239 16.44 0.57 12.43
N GLU A 240 17.58 0.39 11.77
CA GLU A 240 18.08 1.18 10.64
C GLU A 240 17.24 1.02 9.36
N TYR A 241 16.43 -0.05 9.25
CA TYR A 241 15.66 -0.39 8.05
C TYR A 241 14.23 -0.87 8.40
N ILE A 242 13.31 0.09 8.59
CA ILE A 242 11.95 -0.16 9.10
C ILE A 242 10.80 0.24 8.16
N PRO A 243 10.84 -0.02 6.83
CA PRO A 243 9.78 0.40 5.90
C PRO A 243 8.40 -0.22 6.20
N PHE A 244 8.37 -1.36 6.92
CA PHE A 244 7.15 -2.04 7.37
C PHE A 244 6.87 -1.89 8.88
N VAL A 245 7.52 -0.92 9.54
CA VAL A 245 7.54 -0.75 11.01
C VAL A 245 8.17 -1.95 11.75
N ALA A 246 8.17 -1.91 13.08
CA ALA A 246 8.59 -3.00 13.96
C ALA A 246 7.58 -3.25 15.11
N GLY A 247 7.75 -4.39 15.80
CA GLY A 247 7.02 -4.77 17.00
C GLY A 247 5.54 -5.11 16.79
N ARG A 248 4.71 -4.94 17.84
CA ARG A 248 3.30 -5.39 17.90
C ARG A 248 2.34 -4.85 16.81
N ARG A 249 2.78 -3.92 15.96
CA ARG A 249 2.06 -3.41 14.78
C ARG A 249 3.03 -3.19 13.61
N ILE A 250 3.88 -4.19 13.36
CA ILE A 250 4.57 -4.40 12.07
C ILE A 250 3.52 -4.67 10.98
N CYS A 251 3.82 -4.35 9.72
CA CYS A 251 2.86 -4.49 8.62
C CYS A 251 2.52 -5.97 8.35
N PRO A 252 1.25 -6.41 8.54
CA PRO A 252 0.85 -7.80 8.29
C PRO A 252 0.86 -8.16 6.81
N GLY A 253 0.70 -7.17 5.92
CA GLY A 253 0.73 -7.34 4.47
C GLY A 253 2.12 -7.32 3.83
N SER A 254 3.21 -7.19 4.62
CA SER A 254 4.58 -6.99 4.11
C SER A 254 5.01 -8.04 3.08
N THR A 255 4.87 -9.33 3.39
CA THR A 255 5.19 -10.44 2.45
C THR A 255 4.36 -10.38 1.18
N PHE A 256 3.04 -10.17 1.29
CA PHE A 256 2.12 -10.12 0.15
C PHE A 256 2.39 -8.91 -0.76
N GLY A 257 2.57 -7.73 -0.16
CA GLY A 257 2.87 -6.49 -0.88
C GLY A 257 4.19 -6.58 -1.65
N LEU A 258 5.25 -7.10 -1.02
CA LEU A 258 6.53 -7.31 -1.69
C LEU A 258 6.44 -8.27 -2.88
N ILE A 259 5.76 -9.41 -2.74
CA ILE A 259 5.59 -10.35 -3.86
C ILE A 259 4.84 -9.69 -5.04
N ASN A 260 3.80 -8.91 -4.77
CA ASN A 260 3.06 -8.19 -5.82
C ASN A 260 3.92 -7.12 -6.51
N VAL A 261 4.70 -6.34 -5.74
CA VAL A 261 5.64 -5.34 -6.26
C VAL A 261 6.72 -5.99 -7.13
N GLU A 262 7.37 -7.04 -6.61
CA GLU A 262 8.42 -7.79 -7.30
C GLU A 262 7.90 -8.44 -8.60
N LEU A 263 6.71 -9.04 -8.56
CA LEU A 263 6.08 -9.69 -9.72
C LEU A 263 5.70 -8.67 -10.80
N ALA A 264 5.09 -7.55 -10.43
CA ALA A 264 4.75 -6.48 -11.37
C ALA A 264 6.01 -5.92 -12.06
N LEU A 265 7.07 -5.66 -11.30
CA LEU A 265 8.36 -5.22 -11.82
C LEU A 265 9.01 -6.28 -12.72
N ALA A 266 8.93 -7.56 -12.36
CA ALA A 266 9.43 -8.64 -13.20
C ALA A 266 8.72 -8.69 -14.56
N PHE A 267 7.38 -8.55 -14.61
CA PHE A 267 6.65 -8.43 -15.89
C PHE A 267 7.11 -7.22 -16.72
N LEU A 268 7.22 -6.04 -16.09
CA LEU A 268 7.64 -4.80 -16.76
C LEU A 268 9.07 -4.89 -17.34
N LEU A 269 10.01 -5.50 -16.62
CA LEU A 269 11.42 -5.60 -17.03
C LEU A 269 11.69 -6.78 -17.98
N TYR A 270 10.92 -7.87 -17.89
CA TYR A 270 11.02 -9.01 -18.81
C TYR A 270 10.58 -8.64 -20.22
N HIS A 271 9.38 -8.06 -20.34
CA HIS A 271 8.74 -7.77 -21.62
C HIS A 271 9.28 -6.50 -22.30
N PHE A 272 9.67 -5.48 -21.55
CA PHE A 272 9.98 -4.16 -22.12
C PHE A 272 11.38 -3.64 -21.79
N ASP A 273 11.96 -2.96 -22.76
CA ASP A 273 13.00 -1.96 -22.57
C ASP A 273 12.33 -0.58 -22.46
N TRP A 274 12.84 0.29 -21.59
CA TRP A 274 12.17 1.53 -21.22
C TRP A 274 12.97 2.77 -21.63
N LYS A 275 12.27 3.81 -22.07
CA LYS A 275 12.86 5.10 -22.46
C LYS A 275 12.08 6.27 -21.86
N LEU A 276 12.78 7.36 -21.55
CA LEU A 276 12.16 8.65 -21.27
C LEU A 276 11.64 9.28 -22.60
N PRO A 277 10.55 10.05 -22.56
CA PRO A 277 10.03 10.77 -23.72
C PRO A 277 10.91 11.98 -24.09
N ASN A 278 10.70 12.51 -25.29
CA ASN A 278 11.23 13.82 -25.73
C ASN A 278 12.76 14.01 -25.60
N GLU A 279 13.54 12.92 -25.68
CA GLU A 279 15.00 12.91 -25.53
C GLU A 279 15.52 13.41 -24.16
N MET A 280 14.64 13.44 -23.14
CA MET A 280 14.98 13.72 -21.74
C MET A 280 16.03 12.74 -21.20
N LYS A 281 17.00 13.22 -20.43
CA LYS A 281 18.04 12.39 -19.80
C LYS A 281 17.58 11.86 -18.44
N SER A 282 18.27 10.82 -17.98
CA SER A 282 18.16 10.29 -16.61
C SER A 282 18.33 11.37 -15.53
N GLU A 283 19.25 12.32 -15.74
CA GLU A 283 19.54 13.41 -14.78
C GLU A 283 18.44 14.48 -14.72
N ASP A 284 17.64 14.63 -15.79
CA ASP A 284 16.60 15.66 -15.92
C ASP A 284 15.26 15.25 -15.26
N LEU A 285 15.16 14.00 -14.76
CA LEU A 285 13.96 13.48 -14.13
C LEU A 285 13.73 14.11 -12.74
N ASP A 286 12.65 14.85 -12.58
CA ASP A 286 12.25 15.39 -11.28
C ASP A 286 11.92 14.27 -10.28
N MET A 287 12.55 14.30 -9.11
CA MET A 287 12.36 13.34 -8.01
C MET A 287 11.78 14.02 -6.75
N THR A 288 11.19 15.21 -6.91
CA THR A 288 10.49 15.92 -5.83
C THR A 288 9.36 15.08 -5.26
N GLU A 289 9.36 14.91 -3.94
CA GLU A 289 8.35 14.19 -3.18
C GLU A 289 7.10 15.07 -2.93
N GLU A 290 5.91 14.52 -3.13
CA GLU A 290 4.65 15.10 -2.63
C GLU A 290 4.15 14.31 -1.42
N PHE A 291 3.65 15.01 -0.40
CA PHE A 291 3.22 14.41 0.87
C PHE A 291 1.70 14.25 0.94
N GLY A 292 1.23 13.00 0.81
CA GLY A 292 -0.18 12.63 0.93
C GLY A 292 -0.42 11.54 1.99
N LEU A 293 -1.35 10.63 1.70
CA LEU A 293 -1.54 9.38 2.46
C LEU A 293 -0.32 8.45 2.29
N THR A 294 0.21 8.44 1.07
CA THR A 294 1.56 7.98 0.74
C THR A 294 2.42 9.16 0.28
N VAL A 295 3.74 8.99 0.25
CA VAL A 295 4.65 9.89 -0.48
C VAL A 295 4.89 9.37 -1.88
N THR A 296 4.48 10.15 -2.87
CA THR A 296 4.65 9.90 -4.30
C THR A 296 5.68 10.88 -4.89
N ARG A 297 6.10 10.67 -6.14
CA ARG A 297 6.64 11.78 -6.93
C ARG A 297 5.53 12.81 -7.14
N LYS A 298 5.90 14.09 -7.10
CA LYS A 298 5.00 15.23 -7.32
C LYS A 298 4.44 15.30 -8.75
N GLU A 299 5.20 14.80 -9.72
CA GLU A 299 4.79 14.67 -11.12
C GLU A 299 4.76 13.18 -11.48
N ASP A 300 3.84 12.77 -12.36
CA ASP A 300 3.75 11.40 -12.87
C ASP A 300 5.07 10.90 -13.51
N ILE A 301 5.22 9.59 -13.66
CA ILE A 301 6.28 9.00 -14.48
C ILE A 301 5.72 8.58 -15.84
N TYR A 302 6.17 9.24 -16.91
CA TYR A 302 5.83 8.87 -18.28
C TYR A 302 7.03 8.17 -18.92
N LEU A 303 6.87 6.88 -19.25
CA LEU A 303 7.89 6.07 -19.92
C LEU A 303 7.34 5.51 -21.23
N ILE A 304 8.19 5.43 -22.25
CA ILE A 304 7.88 4.77 -23.52
C ILE A 304 8.38 3.32 -23.45
N PRO A 305 7.48 2.31 -23.48
CA PRO A 305 7.87 0.91 -23.57
C PRO A 305 8.32 0.56 -24.99
N VAL A 306 9.39 -0.23 -25.09
CA VAL A 306 9.89 -0.85 -26.32
C VAL A 306 9.86 -2.36 -26.11
N THR A 307 9.07 -3.07 -26.92
CA THR A 307 8.87 -4.51 -26.76
C THR A 307 10.18 -5.28 -26.98
N SER A 308 10.68 -5.90 -25.92
CA SER A 308 11.86 -6.76 -25.89
C SER A 308 11.48 -8.23 -26.03
N ARG A 309 10.35 -8.64 -25.41
CA ARG A 309 9.71 -9.96 -25.56
C ARG A 309 8.21 -9.78 -25.77
N PRO A 310 7.63 -10.20 -26.91
CA PRO A 310 6.18 -10.17 -27.08
C PRO A 310 5.50 -11.12 -26.08
N PHE A 311 4.22 -10.88 -25.80
CA PHE A 311 3.41 -11.79 -25.01
C PHE A 311 3.11 -13.05 -25.82
N SER A 312 3.41 -14.22 -25.25
CA SER A 312 2.89 -15.50 -25.69
C SER A 312 1.44 -15.64 -25.22
N TYR A 313 0.50 -15.57 -26.17
CA TYR A 313 -0.91 -15.90 -26.01
C TYR A 313 -1.16 -17.39 -26.29
#